data_AF-A0A818G7Z1-F1
#
_entry.id   AF-A0A818G7Z1-F1
#
_cell.length_a   1.000
_cell.length_b   1.000
_cell.length_c   1.000
_cell.angle_alpha   90.00
_cell.angle_beta   90.00
_cell.angle_gamma   90.00
#
_symmetry.space_group_name_H-M   'P 1'
#
loop_
_entity.id
_entity.type
_entity.pdbx_description
1 polymer ?
#
loop_
_entity_poly.entity_id
_entity_poly.type
_entity_poly.pdbx_seq_one_letter_code
_entity_poly.pdbx_strand_id
1 'polypeptide(L)'
;MDTSTPSISSSETCNMLLSNADDMQSITPSEITSTNSMKTCAEITNDESRRKTLLKLVETRWVEKQLAVLVFRQLFSAIIIALEQIAIDGDEESFSLSRGYLKSLLDSEFCIPLIIVSRVFAVIKPCAEQLQTTTLDLIKCYESIEQVAMHLSEMMHDDQQINKLYDELVTFTSEHNISIILPGQYKKTMKELFSDVYQTFVSNTITELSYRFMEHQKIIVRISRLIPLHVVSTKFNELKEVIEFYLDDLPSNDMIVIETEIDLWRSYWSSRSEHDRPTTIEQALKWTHDMRAFYPNIWRLLELFAVLPVTVANAERSFSVLKRIKTYLRNSMGDDRLSSLAILNIHQSIINDDEDSIQIVDNFVRQKRRIKFN
;
A
#
# COMPACT_ATOMS: atom_id res chain seq x y z
N MET A 1 3.53 23.83 36.84
CA MET A 1 2.50 22.78 36.78
C MET A 1 2.10 22.70 35.33
N ASP A 2 2.91 21.97 34.58
CA ASP A 2 2.77 21.78 33.15
C ASP A 2 1.59 20.85 32.90
N THR A 3 0.49 21.42 32.42
CA THR A 3 -0.61 20.65 31.85
C THR A 3 -0.27 20.38 30.39
N SER A 4 0.45 19.28 30.16
CA SER A 4 0.55 18.65 28.86
C SER A 4 -0.86 18.29 28.38
N THR A 5 -1.34 19.04 27.39
CA THR A 5 -2.50 18.68 26.57
C THR A 5 -2.28 17.28 25.98
N PRO A 6 -3.27 16.37 26.01
CA PRO A 6 -3.14 15.13 25.27
C PRO A 6 -3.26 15.49 23.78
N SER A 7 -2.13 15.55 23.09
CA SER A 7 -2.13 15.48 21.64
C SER A 7 -2.68 14.12 21.27
N ILE A 8 -3.94 14.06 20.81
CA ILE A 8 -4.49 12.83 20.21
C ILE A 8 -3.56 12.50 19.04
N SER A 9 -2.80 11.42 19.17
CA SER A 9 -1.83 11.04 18.17
C SER A 9 -2.55 10.63 16.89
N SER A 10 -1.97 10.90 15.72
CA SER A 10 -2.50 10.46 14.42
C SER A 10 -2.79 8.96 14.36
N SER A 11 -1.99 8.18 15.11
CA SER A 11 -2.19 6.75 15.31
C SER A 11 -3.50 6.46 16.05
N GLU A 12 -3.80 7.16 17.14
CA GLU A 12 -5.05 6.99 17.90
C GLU A 12 -6.29 7.35 17.08
N THR A 13 -6.25 8.43 16.27
CA THR A 13 -7.41 8.83 15.46
C THR A 13 -7.67 7.85 14.32
N CYS A 14 -6.62 7.40 13.61
CA CYS A 14 -6.76 6.35 12.58
C CYS A 14 -7.14 5.00 13.22
N ASN A 15 -6.55 4.62 14.35
CA ASN A 15 -6.88 3.37 15.03
C ASN A 15 -8.29 3.39 15.61
N MET A 16 -8.80 4.55 16.04
CA MET A 16 -10.20 4.69 16.48
C MET A 16 -11.17 4.51 15.30
N LEU A 17 -10.90 5.16 14.16
CA LEU A 17 -11.69 4.97 12.94
C LEU A 17 -11.64 3.51 12.44
N LEU A 18 -10.45 2.90 12.45
CA LEU A 18 -10.23 1.53 11.98
C LEU A 18 -10.82 0.50 12.95
N SER A 19 -10.68 0.69 14.27
CA SER A 19 -11.34 -0.14 15.29
C SER A 19 -12.85 -0.08 15.14
N ASN A 20 -13.44 1.11 15.04
CA ASN A 20 -14.89 1.25 14.89
C ASN A 20 -15.39 0.59 13.59
N ALA A 21 -14.64 0.66 12.50
CA ALA A 21 -14.98 0.02 11.24
C ALA A 21 -14.80 -1.51 11.26
N ASP A 22 -13.78 -2.03 11.95
CA ASP A 22 -13.58 -3.47 12.19
C ASP A 22 -14.65 -4.05 13.12
N ASP A 23 -14.99 -3.31 14.18
CA ASP A 23 -16.03 -3.67 15.15
C ASP A 23 -17.42 -3.71 14.47
N MET A 24 -17.74 -2.76 13.58
CA MET A 24 -18.99 -2.78 12.79
C MET A 24 -19.13 -4.01 11.88
N GLN A 25 -18.02 -4.67 11.52
CA GLN A 25 -18.02 -5.89 10.71
C GLN A 25 -18.03 -7.18 11.55
N SER A 26 -17.80 -7.06 12.86
CA SER A 26 -17.91 -8.15 13.83
C SER A 26 -19.37 -8.48 14.17
N ILE A 27 -20.28 -7.51 13.98
CA ILE A 27 -21.72 -7.79 13.86
C ILE A 27 -21.89 -8.75 12.68
N THR A 28 -22.42 -9.94 12.94
CA THR A 28 -22.27 -11.07 12.03
C THR A 28 -22.69 -10.74 10.58
N PRO A 29 -21.89 -11.15 9.57
CA PRO A 29 -22.29 -11.02 8.17
C PRO A 29 -23.62 -11.70 7.86
N SER A 30 -24.06 -12.69 8.64
CA SER A 30 -25.31 -13.43 8.46
C SER A 30 -26.57 -12.59 8.65
N GLU A 31 -26.54 -11.51 9.44
CA GLU A 31 -27.72 -10.68 9.70
C GLU A 31 -27.73 -9.44 8.81
N ILE A 32 -26.57 -8.86 8.51
CA ILE A 32 -26.44 -7.66 7.65
C ILE A 32 -26.61 -8.01 6.16
N THR A 33 -26.27 -9.23 5.72
CA THR A 33 -26.44 -9.66 4.32
C THR A 33 -27.83 -10.20 3.99
N SER A 34 -28.68 -10.40 5.00
CA SER A 34 -30.01 -10.99 4.82
C SER A 34 -31.03 -9.93 4.38
N THR A 35 -31.10 -9.75 3.06
CA THR A 35 -32.27 -9.33 2.27
C THR A 35 -32.80 -7.89 2.32
N ASN A 36 -32.56 -7.09 3.37
CA ASN A 36 -33.02 -5.68 3.40
C ASN A 36 -31.91 -4.66 3.11
N SER A 37 -30.69 -4.82 3.65
CA SER A 37 -29.57 -3.89 3.41
C SER A 37 -29.11 -3.81 1.95
N MET A 38 -29.23 -4.91 1.20
CA MET A 38 -28.92 -4.93 -0.25
C MET A 38 -29.97 -4.20 -1.11
N LYS A 39 -31.23 -4.14 -0.65
CA LYS A 39 -32.26 -3.30 -1.28
C LYS A 39 -32.00 -1.83 -0.96
N THR A 40 -31.67 -1.49 0.28
CA THR A 40 -31.33 -0.11 0.68
C THR A 40 -30.07 0.41 -0.04
N CYS A 41 -29.04 -0.41 -0.23
CA CYS A 41 -27.85 -0.04 -1.02
C CYS A 41 -28.17 0.14 -2.52
N ALA A 42 -29.14 -0.60 -3.07
CA ALA A 42 -29.59 -0.46 -4.45
C ALA A 42 -30.46 0.79 -4.66
N GLU A 43 -31.30 1.13 -3.67
CA GLU A 43 -32.14 2.34 -3.69
C GLU A 43 -31.32 3.64 -3.61
N ILE A 44 -30.21 3.64 -2.86
CA ILE A 44 -29.33 4.82 -2.72
C ILE A 44 -28.46 5.05 -3.98
N THR A 45 -28.15 4.01 -4.75
CA THR A 45 -27.27 4.12 -5.93
C THR A 45 -27.99 4.33 -7.26
N ASN A 46 -29.33 4.35 -7.27
CA ASN A 46 -30.20 4.54 -8.46
C ASN A 46 -29.88 3.62 -9.66
N ASP A 47 -29.06 2.58 -9.48
CA ASP A 47 -28.62 1.68 -10.54
C ASP A 47 -28.11 0.36 -9.93
N GLU A 48 -28.81 -0.74 -10.20
CA GLU A 48 -28.44 -2.07 -9.69
C GLU A 48 -27.06 -2.54 -10.17
N SER A 49 -26.52 -1.94 -11.24
CA SER A 49 -25.20 -2.25 -11.78
C SER A 49 -24.02 -1.64 -10.98
N ARG A 50 -24.30 -0.73 -10.02
CA ARG A 50 -23.29 -0.01 -9.22
C ARG A 50 -23.36 -0.31 -7.72
N ARG A 51 -23.95 -1.45 -7.34
CA ARG A 51 -24.02 -1.89 -5.93
C ARG A 51 -22.61 -1.99 -5.34
N LYS A 52 -22.31 -1.12 -4.36
CA LYS A 52 -21.08 -1.17 -3.57
C LYS A 52 -21.35 -1.92 -2.28
N THR A 53 -20.46 -2.83 -1.93
CA THR A 53 -20.53 -3.59 -0.68
C THR A 53 -19.53 -3.01 0.30
N LEU A 54 -19.88 -3.00 1.58
CA LEU A 54 -18.96 -2.62 2.63
C LEU A 54 -17.77 -3.60 2.62
N LEU A 55 -16.57 -3.06 2.45
CA LEU A 55 -15.37 -3.85 2.28
C LEU A 55 -14.83 -4.27 3.63
N LYS A 56 -14.48 -5.55 3.76
CA LYS A 56 -13.80 -6.03 4.96
C LYS A 56 -12.45 -5.33 5.11
N LEU A 57 -12.17 -4.80 6.30
CA LEU A 57 -10.85 -4.27 6.61
C LEU A 57 -9.86 -5.44 6.63
N VAL A 58 -8.87 -5.37 5.74
CA VAL A 58 -7.79 -6.35 5.67
C VAL A 58 -6.56 -5.73 6.30
N GLU A 59 -6.15 -6.26 7.46
CA GLU A 59 -4.99 -5.76 8.21
C GLU A 59 -3.73 -5.63 7.35
N THR A 60 -3.57 -6.57 6.41
CA THR A 60 -2.34 -6.77 5.62
C THR A 60 -2.36 -6.09 4.25
N ARG A 61 -3.37 -5.29 3.88
CA ARG A 61 -3.43 -4.67 2.53
C ARG A 61 -3.82 -3.20 2.60
N TRP A 62 -2.82 -2.34 2.45
CA TRP A 62 -2.97 -0.90 2.63
C TRP A 62 -3.96 -0.24 1.64
N VAL A 63 -3.93 -0.65 0.37
CA VAL A 63 -4.90 -0.17 -0.64
C VAL A 63 -6.34 -0.59 -0.30
N GLU A 64 -6.53 -1.78 0.26
CA GLU A 64 -7.87 -2.23 0.67
C GLU A 64 -8.40 -1.43 1.86
N LYS A 65 -7.53 -1.00 2.79
CA LYS A 65 -7.90 -0.07 3.88
C LYS A 65 -8.34 1.29 3.33
N GLN A 66 -7.63 1.84 2.35
CA GLN A 66 -7.99 3.11 1.72
C GLN A 66 -9.34 3.02 1.00
N LEU A 67 -9.54 1.96 0.22
CA LEU A 67 -10.81 1.70 -0.45
C LEU A 67 -11.95 1.49 0.54
N ALA A 68 -11.71 0.78 1.66
CA ALA A 68 -12.72 0.57 2.69
C ALA A 68 -13.21 1.89 3.28
N VAL A 69 -12.31 2.82 3.66
CA VAL A 69 -12.71 4.13 4.19
C VAL A 69 -13.47 4.96 3.15
N LEU A 70 -13.03 4.97 1.90
CA LEU A 70 -13.71 5.71 0.82
C LEU A 70 -15.11 5.14 0.51
N VAL A 71 -15.25 3.82 0.52
CA VAL A 71 -16.54 3.14 0.33
C VAL A 71 -17.44 3.35 1.55
N PHE A 72 -16.89 3.28 2.76
CA PHE A 72 -17.60 3.55 4.00
C PHE A 72 -18.24 4.93 3.97
N ARG A 73 -17.46 5.96 3.58
CA ARG A 73 -17.95 7.32 3.43
C ARG A 73 -19.08 7.42 2.39
N GLN A 74 -18.99 6.71 1.28
CA GLN A 74 -20.03 6.71 0.23
C GLN A 74 -21.31 6.01 0.68
N LEU A 75 -21.19 4.99 1.53
CA LEU A 75 -22.32 4.23 2.05
C LEU A 75 -22.83 4.78 3.39
N PHE A 76 -22.33 5.92 3.86
CA PHE A 76 -22.60 6.41 5.21
C PHE A 76 -24.10 6.54 5.53
N SER A 77 -24.89 7.14 4.63
CA SER A 77 -26.36 7.21 4.77
C SER A 77 -27.00 5.83 4.83
N ALA A 78 -26.54 4.90 3.99
CA ALA A 78 -27.05 3.53 3.94
C ALA A 78 -26.77 2.79 5.25
N ILE A 79 -25.58 3.00 5.82
CA ILE A 79 -25.13 2.39 7.06
C ILE A 79 -25.98 2.90 8.24
N ILE A 80 -26.25 4.21 8.31
CA ILE A 80 -27.11 4.77 9.35
C ILE A 80 -28.50 4.14 9.28
N ILE A 81 -29.13 4.12 8.10
CA ILE A 81 -30.47 3.55 7.92
C ILE A 81 -30.49 2.06 8.31
N ALA A 82 -29.47 1.30 7.90
CA ALA A 82 -29.37 -0.11 8.24
C ALA A 82 -29.22 -0.33 9.76
N LEU A 83 -28.39 0.46 10.44
CA LEU A 83 -28.22 0.38 11.90
C LEU A 83 -29.48 0.81 12.65
N GLU A 84 -30.21 1.81 12.15
CA GLU A 84 -31.51 2.22 12.71
C GLU A 84 -32.53 1.08 12.60
N GLN A 85 -32.57 0.37 11.47
CA GLN A 85 -33.43 -0.80 11.30
C GLN A 85 -33.03 -1.96 12.23
N ILE A 86 -31.74 -2.27 12.33
CA ILE A 86 -31.25 -3.33 13.24
C ILE A 86 -31.53 -2.96 14.71
N ALA A 87 -31.46 -1.67 15.06
CA ALA A 87 -31.84 -1.19 16.39
C ALA A 87 -33.36 -1.21 16.67
N ILE A 88 -34.19 -1.59 15.70
CA ILE A 88 -35.64 -1.79 15.88
C ILE A 88 -35.98 -3.27 15.82
N ASP A 89 -35.43 -3.99 14.85
CA ASP A 89 -35.80 -5.36 14.50
C ASP A 89 -34.87 -6.44 15.09
N GLY A 90 -33.70 -6.04 15.60
CA GLY A 90 -32.66 -6.95 16.10
C GLY A 90 -32.93 -7.53 17.48
N ASP A 91 -32.15 -8.55 17.85
CA ASP A 91 -32.11 -9.09 19.20
C ASP A 91 -31.42 -8.11 20.19
N GLU A 92 -31.45 -8.41 21.48
CA GLU A 92 -30.96 -7.50 22.53
C GLU A 92 -29.47 -7.13 22.35
N GLU A 93 -28.67 -8.06 21.84
CA GLU A 93 -27.26 -7.84 21.52
C GLU A 93 -27.09 -6.92 20.29
N SER A 94 -27.77 -7.22 19.19
CA SER A 94 -27.73 -6.40 17.97
C SER A 94 -28.29 -4.99 18.20
N PHE A 95 -29.30 -4.86 19.06
CA PHE A 95 -29.86 -3.58 19.49
C PHE A 95 -28.80 -2.72 20.19
N SER A 96 -28.14 -3.29 21.21
CA SER A 96 -27.13 -2.59 22.01
C SER A 96 -25.95 -2.14 21.15
N LEU A 97 -25.43 -3.05 20.32
CA LEU A 97 -24.32 -2.78 19.40
C LEU A 97 -24.70 -1.69 18.38
N SER A 98 -25.85 -1.83 17.71
CA SER A 98 -26.28 -0.87 16.69
C SER A 98 -26.51 0.53 17.26
N ARG A 99 -27.06 0.63 18.47
CA ARG A 99 -27.17 1.93 19.18
C ARG A 99 -25.82 2.51 19.55
N GLY A 100 -24.87 1.68 19.98
CA GLY A 100 -23.48 2.08 20.24
C GLY A 100 -22.82 2.66 19.00
N TYR A 101 -22.92 1.96 17.86
CA TYR A 101 -22.38 2.42 16.58
C TYR A 101 -23.06 3.68 16.06
N LEU A 102 -24.40 3.77 16.14
CA LEU A 102 -25.12 5.00 15.77
C LEU A 102 -24.65 6.19 16.59
N LYS A 103 -24.47 6.01 17.91
CA LYS A 103 -23.96 7.08 18.76
C LYS A 103 -22.56 7.52 18.34
N SER A 104 -21.67 6.59 17.97
CA SER A 104 -20.32 6.92 17.52
C SER A 104 -20.30 7.56 16.13
N LEU A 105 -21.14 7.09 15.21
CA LEU A 105 -21.21 7.60 13.83
C LEU A 105 -21.82 8.99 13.75
N LEU A 106 -22.81 9.27 14.60
CA LEU A 106 -23.47 10.56 14.71
C LEU A 106 -22.73 11.52 15.65
N ASP A 107 -21.43 11.29 15.86
CA ASP A 107 -20.56 12.18 16.63
C ASP A 107 -19.62 12.97 15.71
N SER A 108 -19.43 14.23 16.06
CA SER A 108 -18.49 15.13 15.41
C SER A 108 -17.03 14.66 15.53
N GLU A 109 -16.69 13.97 16.64
CA GLU A 109 -15.38 13.37 16.86
C GLU A 109 -15.06 12.25 15.85
N PHE A 110 -16.07 11.60 15.27
CA PHE A 110 -15.90 10.61 14.20
C PHE A 110 -15.91 11.25 12.80
N CYS A 111 -16.83 12.19 12.59
CA CYS A 111 -17.02 12.81 11.26
C CYS A 111 -15.80 13.64 10.82
N ILE A 112 -15.14 14.35 11.73
CA ILE A 112 -13.96 15.16 11.43
C ILE A 112 -12.83 14.28 10.86
N PRO A 113 -12.36 13.22 11.56
CA PRO A 113 -11.38 12.29 11.02
C PRO A 113 -11.84 11.61 9.73
N LEU A 114 -13.12 11.21 9.61
CA LEU A 114 -13.63 10.55 8.40
C LEU A 114 -13.42 11.41 7.14
N ILE A 115 -13.75 12.71 7.21
CA ILE A 115 -13.57 13.64 6.07
C ILE A 115 -12.08 13.83 5.76
N ILE A 116 -11.26 14.07 6.79
CA ILE A 116 -9.81 14.31 6.64
C ILE A 116 -9.12 13.09 6.03
N VAL A 117 -9.31 11.91 6.62
CA VAL A 117 -8.69 10.66 6.17
C VAL A 117 -9.15 10.31 4.77
N SER A 118 -10.44 10.46 4.46
CA SER A 118 -10.95 10.21 3.10
C SER A 118 -10.27 11.10 2.06
N ARG A 119 -10.02 12.38 2.39
CA ARG A 119 -9.33 13.30 1.47
C ARG A 119 -7.88 12.88 1.25
N VAL A 120 -7.14 12.62 2.32
CA VAL A 120 -5.73 12.22 2.24
C VAL A 120 -5.59 10.87 1.52
N PHE A 121 -6.46 9.90 1.81
CA PHE A 121 -6.44 8.61 1.13
C PHE A 121 -6.78 8.72 -0.36
N ALA A 122 -7.67 9.63 -0.75
CA ALA A 122 -7.93 9.90 -2.16
C ALA A 122 -6.67 10.39 -2.91
N VAL A 123 -5.84 11.20 -2.25
CA VAL A 123 -4.56 11.68 -2.81
C VAL A 123 -3.53 10.56 -2.92
N ILE A 124 -3.44 9.68 -1.92
CA ILE A 124 -2.41 8.64 -1.91
C ILE A 124 -2.80 7.42 -2.76
N LYS A 125 -4.10 7.18 -2.98
CA LYS A 125 -4.62 6.02 -3.69
C LYS A 125 -3.92 5.72 -5.03
N PRO A 126 -3.70 6.67 -5.96
CA PRO A 126 -3.07 6.37 -7.25
C PRO A 126 -1.65 5.82 -7.09
N CYS A 127 -0.87 6.41 -6.18
CA CYS A 127 0.47 5.93 -5.86
C CYS A 127 0.43 4.55 -5.20
N ALA A 128 -0.52 4.30 -4.31
CA ALA A 128 -0.68 3.02 -3.64
C ALA A 128 -1.04 1.89 -4.62
N GLU A 129 -1.90 2.16 -5.60
CA GLU A 129 -2.26 1.21 -6.68
C GLU A 129 -1.05 0.94 -7.61
N GLN A 130 -0.31 1.99 -7.98
CA GLN A 130 0.90 1.87 -8.79
C GLN A 130 1.94 0.96 -8.11
N LEU A 131 2.19 1.15 -6.82
CA LEU A 131 3.15 0.40 -6.01
C LEU A 131 2.82 -1.10 -5.86
N GLN A 132 1.62 -1.53 -6.24
CA GLN A 132 1.17 -2.93 -6.20
C GLN A 132 1.22 -3.64 -7.55
N THR A 133 1.49 -2.90 -8.63
CA THR A 133 1.61 -3.47 -9.98
C THR A 133 2.77 -4.46 -10.07
N THR A 134 2.72 -5.38 -11.04
CA THR A 134 3.77 -6.41 -11.22
C THR A 134 4.98 -5.88 -11.98
N THR A 135 4.82 -4.81 -12.75
CA THR A 135 5.85 -4.14 -13.54
C THR A 135 6.19 -2.80 -12.89
N LEU A 136 7.02 -2.83 -11.85
CA LEU A 136 7.41 -1.63 -11.11
C LEU A 136 8.72 -1.08 -11.65
N ASP A 137 8.66 0.13 -12.21
CA ASP A 137 9.85 0.95 -12.43
C ASP A 137 10.16 1.69 -11.13
N LEU A 138 11.25 1.29 -10.47
CA LEU A 138 11.71 1.83 -9.19
C LEU A 138 11.77 3.37 -9.22
N ILE A 139 12.28 3.97 -10.29
CA ILE A 139 12.46 5.42 -10.39
C ILE A 139 11.09 6.11 -10.39
N LYS A 140 10.20 5.68 -11.28
CA LYS A 140 8.85 6.25 -11.41
C LYS A 140 8.06 6.12 -10.12
N CYS A 141 8.23 5.02 -9.38
CA CYS A 141 7.57 4.85 -8.09
C CYS A 141 7.98 5.93 -7.08
N TYR A 142 9.28 6.23 -6.97
CA TYR A 142 9.76 7.29 -6.09
C TYR A 142 9.32 8.68 -6.54
N GLU A 143 9.36 8.95 -7.84
CA GLU A 143 8.83 10.21 -8.39
C GLU A 143 7.35 10.40 -8.07
N SER A 144 6.54 9.34 -8.17
CA SER A 144 5.12 9.39 -7.80
C SER A 144 4.91 9.59 -6.29
N ILE A 145 5.72 8.97 -5.44
CA ILE A 145 5.67 9.19 -3.98
C ILE A 145 6.03 10.64 -3.63
N GLU A 146 7.07 11.19 -4.28
CA GLU A 146 7.49 12.57 -4.08
C GLU A 146 6.42 13.56 -4.54
N GLN A 147 5.80 13.32 -5.70
CA GLN A 147 4.67 14.12 -6.17
C GLN A 147 3.49 14.10 -5.18
N VAL A 148 3.16 12.94 -4.61
CA VAL A 148 2.11 12.83 -3.59
C VAL A 148 2.49 13.60 -2.33
N ALA A 149 3.73 13.49 -1.86
CA ALA A 149 4.20 14.21 -0.67
C ALA A 149 4.20 15.73 -0.88
N MET A 150 4.63 16.20 -2.06
CA MET A 150 4.57 17.60 -2.46
C MET A 150 3.13 18.10 -2.50
N HIS A 151 2.23 17.34 -3.13
CA HIS A 151 0.83 17.72 -3.20
C HIS A 151 0.18 17.79 -1.81
N LEU A 152 0.44 16.82 -0.93
CA LEU A 152 -0.02 16.88 0.46
C LEU A 152 0.52 18.11 1.20
N SER A 153 1.80 18.47 0.98
CA SER A 153 2.40 19.67 1.57
C SER A 153 1.74 20.95 1.07
N GLU A 154 1.43 21.05 -0.22
CA GLU A 154 0.69 22.18 -0.79
C GLU A 154 -0.72 22.28 -0.19
N MET A 155 -1.44 21.16 -0.13
CA MET A 155 -2.78 21.09 0.46
C MET A 155 -2.81 21.42 1.96
N MET A 156 -1.71 21.20 2.68
CA MET A 156 -1.59 21.52 4.12
C MET A 156 -1.55 23.02 4.39
N HIS A 157 -0.98 23.80 3.46
CA HIS A 157 -0.78 25.25 3.61
C HIS A 157 -1.82 26.09 2.82
N ASP A 158 -2.74 25.44 2.12
CA ASP A 158 -3.79 26.09 1.34
C ASP A 158 -5.06 26.32 2.18
N ASP A 159 -5.19 27.52 2.75
CA ASP A 159 -6.35 27.94 3.53
C ASP A 159 -7.67 27.81 2.76
N GLN A 160 -7.68 27.98 1.42
CA GLN A 160 -8.90 27.84 0.63
C GLN A 160 -9.37 26.39 0.60
N GLN A 161 -8.43 25.45 0.49
CA GLN A 161 -8.75 24.03 0.55
C GLN A 161 -9.24 23.59 1.93
N ILE A 162 -8.60 24.08 2.99
CA ILE A 162 -9.04 23.80 4.37
C ILE A 162 -10.47 24.30 4.58
N ASN A 163 -10.78 25.51 4.10
CA ASN A 163 -12.13 26.07 4.16
C ASN A 163 -13.14 25.21 3.39
N LYS A 164 -12.80 24.78 2.18
CA LYS A 164 -13.66 23.92 1.36
C LYS A 164 -13.94 22.57 2.03
N LEU A 165 -12.93 21.99 2.69
CA LEU A 165 -13.08 20.75 3.45
C LEU A 165 -13.95 20.92 4.70
N TYR A 166 -13.85 22.07 5.36
CA TYR A 166 -14.71 22.40 6.48
C TYR A 166 -16.17 22.59 6.02
N ASP A 167 -16.41 23.26 4.90
CA ASP A 167 -17.76 23.41 4.33
C ASP A 167 -18.35 22.05 3.91
N GLU A 168 -17.51 21.13 3.40
CA GLU A 168 -17.86 19.74 3.11
C GLU A 168 -18.27 18.99 4.38
N LEU A 169 -17.56 19.18 5.50
CA LEU A 169 -17.94 18.63 6.82
C LEU A 169 -19.27 19.19 7.31
N VAL A 170 -19.49 20.50 7.20
CA VAL A 170 -20.75 21.16 7.64
C VAL A 170 -21.93 20.66 6.82
N THR A 171 -21.76 20.50 5.51
CA THR A 171 -22.79 19.95 4.63
C THR A 171 -23.09 18.50 5.01
N PHE A 172 -22.04 17.68 5.16
CA PHE A 172 -22.17 16.27 5.53
C PHE A 172 -22.86 16.06 6.89
N THR A 173 -22.50 16.85 7.90
CA THR A 173 -23.13 16.77 9.23
C THR A 173 -24.58 17.26 9.21
N SER A 174 -24.89 18.28 8.40
CA SER A 174 -26.26 18.78 8.23
C SER A 174 -27.17 17.76 7.55
N GLU A 175 -26.68 17.07 6.52
CA GLU A 175 -27.43 16.00 5.82
C GLU A 175 -27.80 14.84 6.75
N HIS A 176 -27.01 14.60 7.79
CA HIS A 176 -27.19 13.52 8.76
C HIS A 176 -27.79 13.98 10.10
N ASN A 177 -28.23 15.24 10.22
CA ASN A 177 -28.74 15.84 11.46
C ASN A 177 -27.77 15.72 12.65
N ILE A 178 -26.46 15.77 12.39
CA ILE A 178 -25.41 15.66 13.40
C ILE A 178 -25.14 17.05 13.99
N SER A 179 -25.23 17.14 15.32
CA SER A 179 -24.89 18.35 16.05
C SER A 179 -23.36 18.43 16.20
N ILE A 180 -22.74 19.45 15.61
CA ILE A 180 -21.30 19.68 15.81
C ILE A 180 -21.11 20.31 17.20
N ILE A 181 -20.59 19.55 18.17
CA ILE A 181 -20.38 20.00 19.55
C ILE A 181 -18.88 20.15 19.80
N LEU A 182 -18.46 21.34 20.26
CA LEU A 182 -17.11 21.55 20.79
C LEU A 182 -16.96 20.79 22.11
N PRO A 183 -15.89 20.00 22.30
CA PRO A 183 -15.58 19.48 23.62
C PRO A 183 -15.38 20.68 24.57
N GLY A 184 -16.02 20.66 25.74
CA GLY A 184 -16.21 21.84 26.60
C GLY A 184 -14.94 22.52 27.16
N GLN A 185 -13.75 22.09 26.76
CA GLN A 185 -12.45 22.63 27.19
C GLN A 185 -11.74 23.47 26.12
N TYR A 186 -12.25 23.53 24.88
CA TYR A 186 -11.61 24.26 23.80
C TYR A 186 -12.01 25.75 23.80
N LYS A 187 -11.01 26.63 23.89
CA LYS A 187 -11.17 28.07 23.67
C LYS A 187 -11.18 28.47 22.19
N LYS A 188 -10.93 27.50 21.30
CA LYS A 188 -10.84 27.65 19.85
C LYS A 188 -12.21 27.46 19.18
N THR A 189 -12.37 28.01 17.97
CA THR A 189 -13.56 27.73 17.15
C THR A 189 -13.49 26.31 16.56
N MET A 190 -14.64 25.71 16.18
CA MET A 190 -14.65 24.38 15.53
C MET A 190 -13.81 24.34 14.26
N LYS A 191 -13.77 25.44 13.53
CA LYS A 191 -12.97 25.60 12.33
C LYS A 191 -11.48 25.55 12.63
N GLU A 192 -11.04 26.21 13.70
CA GLU A 192 -9.65 26.14 14.15
C GLU A 192 -9.26 24.73 14.61
N LEU A 193 -10.15 24.04 15.35
CA LEU A 193 -9.93 22.65 15.75
C LEU A 193 -9.79 21.73 14.52
N PHE A 194 -10.68 21.91 13.53
CA PHE A 194 -10.61 21.16 12.27
C PHE A 194 -9.27 21.40 11.55
N SER A 195 -8.86 22.67 11.41
CA SER A 195 -7.59 23.03 10.78
C SER A 195 -6.40 22.40 11.50
N ASP A 196 -6.37 22.46 12.84
CA ASP A 196 -5.29 21.88 13.65
C ASP A 196 -5.19 20.36 13.42
N VAL A 197 -6.33 19.64 13.47
CA VAL A 197 -6.38 18.19 13.27
C VAL A 197 -5.96 17.82 11.84
N TYR A 198 -6.45 18.57 10.85
CA TYR A 198 -6.08 18.36 9.44
C TYR A 198 -4.59 18.55 9.22
N GLN A 199 -4.02 19.68 9.64
CA GLN A 199 -2.60 19.98 9.48
C GLN A 199 -1.72 18.96 10.19
N THR A 200 -2.08 18.58 11.42
CA THR A 200 -1.36 17.55 12.19
C THR A 200 -1.39 16.21 11.47
N PHE A 201 -2.55 15.80 10.95
CA PHE A 201 -2.70 14.53 10.24
C PHE A 201 -1.90 14.51 8.93
N VAL A 202 -1.97 15.59 8.14
CA VAL A 202 -1.23 15.69 6.87
C VAL A 202 0.29 15.73 7.13
N SER A 203 0.75 16.52 8.10
CA SER A 203 2.16 16.59 8.49
C SER A 203 2.72 15.23 8.92
N ASN A 204 1.98 14.50 9.76
CA ASN A 204 2.37 13.15 10.17
C ASN A 204 2.39 12.19 8.98
N THR A 205 1.41 12.28 8.08
CA THR A 205 1.37 11.43 6.87
C THR A 205 2.58 11.68 5.97
N ILE A 206 2.97 12.94 5.76
CA ILE A 206 4.17 13.31 4.99
C ILE A 206 5.43 12.77 5.68
N THR A 207 5.51 12.89 7.01
CA THR A 207 6.65 12.40 7.80
C THR A 207 6.78 10.88 7.70
N GLU A 208 5.69 10.13 7.81
CA GLU A 208 5.69 8.67 7.68
C GLU A 208 6.01 8.22 6.24
N LEU A 209 5.47 8.90 5.22
CA LEU A 209 5.84 8.64 3.83
C LEU A 209 7.33 8.89 3.60
N SER A 210 7.86 9.98 4.17
CA SER A 210 9.28 10.33 4.10
C SER A 210 10.14 9.27 4.77
N TYR A 211 9.80 8.90 6.00
CA TYR A 211 10.51 7.87 6.76
C TYR A 211 10.52 6.51 6.04
N ARG A 212 9.37 6.09 5.49
CA ARG A 212 9.22 4.78 4.84
C ARG A 212 10.00 4.65 3.52
N PHE A 213 10.15 5.74 2.78
CA PHE A 213 10.63 5.70 1.39
C PHE A 213 11.93 6.48 1.15
N MET A 214 12.21 7.58 1.85
CA MET A 214 13.34 8.46 1.50
C MET A 214 14.73 7.86 1.79
N GLU A 215 14.88 6.99 2.79
CA GLU A 215 16.18 6.38 3.07
C GLU A 215 16.69 5.55 1.88
N HIS A 216 15.80 4.75 1.28
CA HIS A 216 16.12 3.91 0.12
C HIS A 216 16.14 4.69 -1.19
N GLN A 217 15.42 5.80 -1.30
CA GLN A 217 15.36 6.65 -2.49
C GLN A 217 16.76 7.12 -2.92
N LYS A 218 17.63 7.52 -1.97
CA LYS A 218 18.98 8.02 -2.30
C LYS A 218 19.83 6.97 -3.00
N ILE A 219 19.78 5.73 -2.52
CA ILE A 219 20.52 4.60 -3.11
C ILE A 219 19.93 4.26 -4.47
N ILE A 220 18.60 4.20 -4.56
CA ILE A 220 17.87 3.81 -5.77
C ILE A 220 18.03 4.83 -6.91
N VAL A 221 17.92 6.13 -6.63
CA VAL A 221 18.13 7.20 -7.62
C VAL A 221 19.58 7.22 -8.11
N ARG A 222 20.54 6.88 -7.24
CA ARG A 222 21.95 6.85 -7.64
C ARG A 222 22.29 5.60 -8.43
N ILE A 223 21.86 4.42 -8.00
CA ILE A 223 22.12 3.18 -8.75
C ILE A 223 21.37 3.16 -10.09
N SER A 224 20.20 3.81 -10.18
CA SER A 224 19.45 3.92 -11.42
C SER A 224 20.16 4.72 -12.51
N ARG A 225 21.11 5.58 -12.13
CA ARG A 225 21.98 6.28 -13.08
C ARG A 225 22.91 5.35 -13.85
N LEU A 226 23.09 4.10 -13.42
CA LEU A 226 23.82 3.08 -14.19
C LEU A 226 23.02 2.54 -15.38
N ILE A 227 21.70 2.78 -15.44
CA ILE A 227 20.89 2.43 -16.60
C ILE A 227 21.46 3.15 -17.84
N PRO A 228 21.63 2.44 -18.97
CA PRO A 228 22.18 2.98 -20.22
C PRO A 228 21.62 4.35 -20.67
N LEU A 229 20.33 4.60 -20.47
CA LEU A 229 19.71 5.89 -20.76
C LEU A 229 20.33 7.05 -19.94
N HIS A 230 20.57 6.82 -18.64
CA HIS A 230 20.98 7.85 -17.67
C HIS A 230 22.49 7.94 -17.47
N VAL A 231 23.25 6.88 -17.79
CA VAL A 231 24.70 6.84 -17.53
C VAL A 231 25.47 7.92 -18.30
N VAL A 232 24.98 8.33 -19.47
CA VAL A 232 25.64 9.34 -20.33
C VAL A 232 25.75 10.71 -19.64
N SER A 233 24.75 11.10 -18.84
CA SER A 233 24.74 12.36 -18.09
C SER A 233 25.38 12.25 -16.70
N THR A 234 25.77 11.06 -16.28
CA THR A 234 26.16 10.78 -14.90
C THR A 234 27.66 11.01 -14.68
N LYS A 235 28.01 11.63 -13.55
CA LYS A 235 29.40 11.76 -13.08
C LYS A 235 29.72 10.69 -12.04
N PHE A 236 30.97 10.23 -11.99
CA PHE A 236 31.42 9.25 -10.99
C PHE A 236 31.12 9.67 -9.55
N ASN A 237 31.33 10.94 -9.21
CA ASN A 237 31.03 11.49 -7.87
C ASN A 237 29.57 11.28 -7.43
N GLU A 238 28.63 11.16 -8.38
CA GLU A 238 27.22 10.93 -8.07
C GLU A 238 26.92 9.47 -7.71
N LEU A 239 27.82 8.55 -8.07
CA LEU A 239 27.73 7.10 -7.82
C LEU A 239 28.61 6.65 -6.65
N LYS A 240 29.62 7.43 -6.28
CA LYS A 240 30.63 7.09 -5.27
C LYS A 240 30.04 6.54 -3.98
N GLU A 241 29.05 7.21 -3.38
CA GLU A 241 28.43 6.76 -2.13
C GLU A 241 27.70 5.41 -2.26
N VAL A 242 27.14 5.09 -3.44
CA VAL A 242 26.50 3.78 -3.67
C VAL A 242 27.54 2.69 -3.89
N ILE A 243 28.61 3.02 -4.60
CA ILE A 243 29.72 2.10 -4.82
C ILE A 243 30.35 1.75 -3.47
N GLU A 244 30.67 2.76 -2.65
CA GLU A 244 31.19 2.60 -1.29
C GLU A 244 30.29 1.72 -0.42
N PHE A 245 28.96 1.87 -0.54
CA PHE A 245 27.99 1.06 0.19
C PHE A 245 28.01 -0.43 -0.23
N TYR A 246 28.19 -0.73 -1.52
CA TYR A 246 28.18 -2.10 -2.06
C TYR A 246 29.57 -2.69 -2.31
N LEU A 247 30.66 -2.05 -1.86
CA LEU A 247 32.05 -2.47 -2.18
C LEU A 247 32.30 -3.95 -1.91
N ASP A 248 31.80 -4.48 -0.79
CA ASP A 248 32.01 -5.87 -0.39
C ASP A 248 31.25 -6.88 -1.27
N ASP A 249 30.22 -6.42 -2.01
CA ASP A 249 29.41 -7.24 -2.91
C ASP A 249 29.92 -7.23 -4.37
N LEU A 250 30.94 -6.42 -4.67
CA LEU A 250 31.50 -6.24 -6.02
C LEU A 250 32.60 -7.26 -6.35
N PRO A 251 32.75 -7.66 -7.62
CA PRO A 251 33.85 -8.51 -8.07
C PRO A 251 35.24 -7.92 -7.85
N SER A 252 35.37 -6.59 -7.89
CA SER A 252 36.60 -5.86 -7.55
C SER A 252 36.28 -4.71 -6.61
N ASN A 253 37.11 -4.57 -5.56
CA ASN A 253 36.95 -3.53 -4.55
C ASN A 253 37.87 -2.32 -4.81
N ASP A 254 38.62 -2.36 -5.93
CA ASP A 254 39.51 -1.27 -6.32
C ASP A 254 38.71 -0.13 -6.94
N MET A 255 38.57 0.98 -6.19
CA MET A 255 37.79 2.15 -6.61
C MET A 255 38.22 2.71 -7.98
N ILE A 256 39.52 2.67 -8.29
CA ILE A 256 40.07 3.11 -9.58
C ILE A 256 39.56 2.22 -10.72
N VAL A 257 39.52 0.90 -10.50
CA VAL A 257 39.02 -0.05 -11.51
C VAL A 257 37.54 0.21 -11.77
N ILE A 258 36.75 0.39 -10.70
CA ILE A 258 35.31 0.68 -10.82
C ILE A 258 35.07 2.01 -11.55
N GLU A 259 35.83 3.07 -11.22
CA GLU A 259 35.74 4.37 -11.90
C GLU A 259 36.03 4.24 -13.40
N THR A 260 37.12 3.55 -13.76
CA THR A 260 37.46 3.33 -15.19
C THR A 260 36.40 2.51 -15.92
N GLU A 261 35.81 1.51 -15.26
CA GLU A 261 34.75 0.69 -15.84
C GLU A 261 33.49 1.53 -16.13
N ILE A 262 33.11 2.42 -15.21
CA ILE A 262 31.99 3.36 -15.38
C ILE A 262 32.26 4.34 -16.54
N ASP A 263 33.48 4.85 -16.68
CA ASP A 263 33.84 5.74 -17.78
C ASP A 263 33.79 5.03 -19.15
N LEU A 264 34.24 3.77 -19.21
CA LEU A 264 34.14 2.95 -20.41
C LEU A 264 32.69 2.63 -20.76
N TRP A 265 31.87 2.31 -19.76
CA TRP A 265 30.44 2.07 -19.92
C TRP A 265 29.72 3.31 -20.43
N ARG A 266 30.02 4.48 -19.85
CA ARG A 266 29.50 5.76 -20.29
C ARG A 266 29.89 6.06 -21.73
N SER A 267 31.15 5.83 -22.08
CA SER A 267 31.66 6.05 -23.45
C SER A 267 30.95 5.14 -24.46
N TYR A 268 30.74 3.88 -24.10
CA TYR A 268 30.02 2.91 -24.93
C TYR A 268 28.59 3.37 -25.24
N TRP A 269 27.84 3.80 -24.23
CA TRP A 269 26.46 4.26 -24.42
C TRP A 269 26.34 5.65 -25.04
N SER A 270 27.34 6.51 -24.87
CA SER A 270 27.39 7.82 -25.54
C SER A 270 27.58 7.70 -27.06
N SER A 271 28.13 6.58 -27.54
CA SER A 271 28.31 6.32 -28.96
C SER A 271 27.04 5.81 -29.68
N ARG A 272 25.98 5.49 -28.93
CA ARG A 272 24.72 4.94 -29.46
C ARG A 272 23.62 5.99 -29.48
N SER A 273 22.62 5.78 -30.34
CA SER A 273 21.46 6.67 -30.41
C SER A 273 20.65 6.58 -29.11
N GLU A 274 19.99 7.68 -28.72
CA GLU A 274 19.18 7.72 -27.51
C GLU A 274 18.04 6.71 -27.52
N HIS A 275 17.45 6.45 -28.68
CA HIS A 275 16.34 5.53 -28.88
C HIS A 275 16.72 4.05 -28.73
N ASP A 276 18.00 3.71 -28.89
CA ASP A 276 18.50 2.34 -28.77
C ASP A 276 18.94 2.00 -27.33
N ARG A 277 18.80 2.94 -26.39
CA ARG A 277 19.26 2.76 -25.00
C ARG A 277 18.16 2.12 -24.16
N PRO A 278 18.48 1.03 -23.43
CA PRO A 278 17.58 0.48 -22.42
C PRO A 278 17.12 1.54 -21.42
N THR A 279 15.81 1.60 -21.19
CA THR A 279 15.18 2.57 -20.27
C THR A 279 14.83 1.95 -18.92
N THR A 280 14.72 0.63 -18.86
CA THR A 280 14.38 -0.12 -17.65
C THR A 280 15.50 -1.07 -17.28
N ILE A 281 15.56 -1.45 -16.00
CA ILE A 281 16.56 -2.38 -15.46
C ILE A 281 16.46 -3.74 -16.16
N GLU A 282 15.23 -4.22 -16.40
CA GLU A 282 15.00 -5.50 -17.09
C GLU A 282 15.58 -5.48 -18.51
N GLN A 283 15.36 -4.39 -19.26
CA GLN A 283 15.94 -4.24 -20.58
C GLN A 283 17.46 -4.10 -20.51
N ALA A 284 17.98 -3.34 -19.54
CA ALA A 284 19.42 -3.18 -19.36
C ALA A 284 20.08 -4.54 -19.15
N LEU A 285 19.57 -5.34 -18.20
CA LEU A 285 20.05 -6.70 -17.96
C LEU A 285 19.93 -7.56 -19.22
N LYS A 286 18.79 -7.61 -19.91
CA LYS A 286 18.68 -8.44 -21.13
C LYS A 286 19.68 -8.04 -22.22
N TRP A 287 19.90 -6.75 -22.42
CA TRP A 287 20.74 -6.25 -23.51
C TRP A 287 22.23 -6.34 -23.23
N THR A 288 22.63 -6.31 -21.96
CA THR A 288 24.05 -6.22 -21.59
C THR A 288 24.60 -7.55 -21.08
N HIS A 289 23.82 -8.62 -21.20
CA HIS A 289 24.18 -9.97 -20.75
C HIS A 289 25.53 -10.45 -21.29
N ASP A 290 25.75 -10.27 -22.58
CA ASP A 290 27.00 -10.70 -23.23
C ASP A 290 28.19 -9.81 -22.87
N MET A 291 27.93 -8.65 -22.25
CA MET A 291 28.96 -7.68 -21.84
C MET A 291 29.40 -7.86 -20.38
N ARG A 292 28.80 -8.82 -19.66
CA ARG A 292 29.12 -9.11 -18.25
C ARG A 292 30.60 -9.37 -17.99
N ALA A 293 31.29 -10.04 -18.92
CA ALA A 293 32.71 -10.34 -18.79
C ALA A 293 33.59 -9.09 -18.91
N PHE A 294 33.12 -8.05 -19.61
CA PHE A 294 33.85 -6.80 -19.81
C PHE A 294 33.49 -5.74 -18.76
N TYR A 295 32.25 -5.78 -18.24
CA TYR A 295 31.77 -4.86 -17.20
C TYR A 295 31.26 -5.63 -15.96
N PRO A 296 32.14 -6.34 -15.22
CA PRO A 296 31.73 -7.20 -14.12
C PRO A 296 31.14 -6.43 -12.92
N ASN A 297 31.68 -5.26 -12.56
CA ASN A 297 31.19 -4.48 -11.41
C ASN A 297 29.86 -3.78 -11.74
N ILE A 298 29.75 -3.21 -12.94
CA ILE A 298 28.51 -2.55 -13.37
C ILE A 298 27.39 -3.57 -13.49
N TRP A 299 27.67 -4.74 -14.05
CA TRP A 299 26.70 -5.81 -14.13
C TRP A 299 26.23 -6.25 -12.74
N ARG A 300 27.17 -6.39 -11.79
CA ARG A 300 26.82 -6.72 -10.40
C ARG A 300 25.93 -5.65 -9.75
N LEU A 301 26.23 -4.37 -9.97
CA LEU A 301 25.40 -3.26 -9.48
C LEU A 301 24.00 -3.26 -10.11
N LEU A 302 23.88 -3.59 -11.40
CA LEU A 302 22.57 -3.74 -12.07
C LEU A 302 21.79 -4.95 -11.53
N GLU A 303 22.46 -6.06 -11.21
CA GLU A 303 21.84 -7.21 -10.54
C GLU A 303 21.33 -6.83 -9.15
N LEU A 304 22.17 -6.16 -8.35
CA LEU A 304 21.80 -5.65 -7.03
C LEU A 304 20.60 -4.70 -7.13
N PHE A 305 20.58 -3.83 -8.14
CA PHE A 305 19.46 -2.94 -8.38
C PHE A 305 18.16 -3.69 -8.70
N ALA A 306 18.23 -4.74 -9.51
CA ALA A 306 17.06 -5.54 -9.90
C ALA A 306 16.44 -6.32 -8.73
N VAL A 307 17.23 -6.62 -7.69
CA VAL A 307 16.73 -7.33 -6.49
C VAL A 307 16.29 -6.38 -5.38
N LEU A 308 16.46 -5.06 -5.52
CA LEU A 308 15.99 -4.10 -4.53
C LEU A 308 14.46 -4.10 -4.46
N PRO A 309 13.86 -4.41 -3.30
CA PRO A 309 12.42 -4.35 -3.14
C PRO A 309 11.96 -2.89 -3.07
N VAL A 310 11.06 -2.47 -3.98
CA VAL A 310 10.36 -1.17 -3.88
C VAL A 310 9.39 -1.19 -2.69
N THR A 311 8.68 -2.30 -2.53
CA THR A 311 7.65 -2.50 -1.52
C THR A 311 7.60 -3.96 -1.07
N VAL A 312 6.96 -4.19 0.08
CA VAL A 312 6.66 -5.54 0.60
C VAL A 312 5.50 -6.22 -0.14
N ALA A 313 4.91 -5.59 -1.16
CA ALA A 313 3.71 -6.09 -1.84
C ALA A 313 3.92 -7.48 -2.50
N ASN A 314 5.12 -7.75 -3.02
CA ASN A 314 5.45 -9.08 -3.54
C ASN A 314 5.50 -10.14 -2.42
N ALA A 315 6.03 -9.78 -1.24
CA ALA A 315 6.00 -10.66 -0.08
C ALA A 315 4.56 -10.90 0.41
N GLU A 316 3.70 -9.87 0.42
CA GLU A 316 2.28 -9.99 0.78
C GLU A 316 1.51 -10.95 -0.15
N ARG A 317 1.79 -10.91 -1.46
CA ARG A 317 1.25 -11.89 -2.43
C ARG A 317 1.69 -13.31 -2.07
N SER A 318 2.98 -13.53 -1.78
CA SER A 318 3.50 -14.84 -1.33
C SER A 318 2.88 -15.31 -0.01
N PHE A 319 2.64 -14.41 0.95
CA PHE A 319 1.94 -14.74 2.20
C PHE A 319 0.47 -15.11 1.97
N SER A 320 -0.21 -14.51 1.00
CA SER A 320 -1.58 -14.89 0.64
C SER A 320 -1.64 -16.31 0.03
N VAL A 321 -0.63 -16.68 -0.76
CA VAL A 321 -0.45 -18.04 -1.29
C VAL A 321 -0.18 -19.02 -0.15
N LEU A 322 0.74 -18.67 0.76
CA LEU A 322 1.02 -19.47 1.96
C LEU A 322 -0.25 -19.70 2.79
N LYS A 323 -1.09 -18.68 2.97
CA LYS A 323 -2.38 -18.83 3.66
C LYS A 323 -3.28 -19.83 2.95
N ARG A 324 -3.37 -19.81 1.60
CA ARG A 324 -4.13 -20.80 0.83
C ARG A 324 -3.57 -22.21 0.99
N ILE A 325 -2.25 -22.39 0.89
CA ILE A 325 -1.57 -23.68 1.09
C ILE A 325 -1.84 -24.22 2.50
N LYS A 326 -1.70 -23.37 3.53
CA LYS A 326 -1.89 -23.72 4.94
C LYS A 326 -3.36 -24.00 5.30
N THR A 327 -4.30 -23.23 4.73
CA THR A 327 -5.74 -23.38 5.02
C THR A 327 -6.34 -24.59 4.30
N TYR A 328 -5.87 -24.88 3.07
CA TYR A 328 -6.33 -26.03 2.30
C TYR A 328 -5.84 -27.36 2.89
N LEU A 329 -4.63 -27.39 3.46
CA LEU A 329 -4.01 -28.59 4.03
C LEU A 329 -4.04 -28.57 5.56
N ARG A 330 -5.22 -28.51 6.19
CA ARG A 330 -5.42 -28.50 7.65
C ARG A 330 -5.02 -29.82 8.36
N ASN A 331 -3.88 -30.39 8.00
CA ASN A 331 -3.12 -31.40 8.73
C ASN A 331 -1.74 -30.80 9.06
N SER A 332 -1.14 -31.20 10.17
CA SER A 332 0.21 -30.74 10.56
C SER A 332 1.21 -30.97 9.42
N MET A 333 1.76 -29.87 8.89
CA MET A 333 2.77 -29.88 7.84
C MET A 333 4.03 -29.21 8.38
N GLY A 334 5.19 -29.85 8.22
CA GLY A 334 6.47 -29.26 8.59
C GLY A 334 6.87 -28.10 7.67
N ASP A 335 7.68 -27.20 8.19
CA ASP A 335 8.07 -25.94 7.53
C ASP A 335 8.78 -26.15 6.19
N ASP A 336 9.59 -27.21 6.06
CA ASP A 336 10.29 -27.54 4.81
C ASP A 336 9.31 -27.82 3.67
N ARG A 337 8.30 -28.65 3.93
CA ARG A 337 7.29 -29.00 2.93
C ARG A 337 6.42 -27.79 2.57
N LEU A 338 6.11 -26.93 3.54
CA LEU A 338 5.39 -25.69 3.30
C LEU A 338 6.18 -24.77 2.36
N SER A 339 7.46 -24.59 2.64
CA SER A 339 8.36 -23.72 1.86
C SER A 339 8.51 -24.24 0.44
N SER A 340 8.72 -25.56 0.25
CA SER A 340 8.80 -26.16 -1.09
C SER A 340 7.50 -26.00 -1.88
N LEU A 341 6.33 -26.23 -1.25
CA LEU A 341 5.04 -26.06 -1.91
C LEU A 341 4.76 -24.60 -2.27
N ALA A 342 5.19 -23.65 -1.45
CA ALA A 342 5.06 -22.23 -1.73
C ALA A 342 5.89 -21.84 -2.96
N ILE A 343 7.15 -22.30 -3.03
CA ILE A 343 8.03 -22.09 -4.20
C ILE A 343 7.39 -22.65 -5.47
N LEU A 344 6.88 -23.89 -5.42
CA LEU A 344 6.21 -24.52 -6.56
C LEU A 344 4.97 -23.73 -7.02
N ASN A 345 4.21 -23.17 -6.09
CA ASN A 345 3.03 -22.39 -6.43
C ASN A 345 3.38 -21.01 -7.02
N ILE A 346 4.39 -20.33 -6.45
CA ILE A 346 4.85 -19.01 -6.92
C ILE A 346 5.43 -19.11 -8.33
N HIS A 347 6.21 -20.16 -8.61
CA HIS A 347 6.89 -20.37 -9.90
C HIS A 347 6.16 -21.34 -10.83
N GLN A 348 4.83 -21.48 -10.70
CA GLN A 348 4.05 -22.43 -11.50
C GLN A 348 4.25 -22.25 -13.02
N SER A 349 4.45 -21.01 -13.48
CA SER A 349 4.65 -20.73 -14.90
C SER A 349 5.95 -21.34 -15.42
N ILE A 350 7.02 -21.27 -14.62
CA ILE A 350 8.32 -21.86 -14.97
C ILE A 350 8.22 -23.39 -14.97
N ILE A 351 7.51 -23.95 -13.98
CA ILE A 351 7.33 -25.40 -13.81
C ILE A 351 6.47 -26.01 -14.92
N ASN A 352 5.46 -25.28 -15.40
CA ASN A 352 4.58 -25.75 -16.47
C ASN A 352 5.24 -25.67 -17.85
N ASP A 353 6.28 -24.84 -18.01
CA ASP A 353 7.01 -24.67 -19.26
C ASP A 353 8.29 -25.55 -19.34
N ASP A 354 8.71 -26.13 -18.21
CA ASP A 354 9.91 -26.97 -18.11
C ASP A 354 9.58 -28.48 -18.26
N GLU A 355 10.11 -29.11 -19.31
CA GLU A 355 9.84 -30.53 -19.61
C GLU A 355 10.29 -31.47 -18.47
N ASP A 356 11.40 -31.15 -17.80
CA ASP A 356 11.93 -31.97 -16.70
C ASP A 356 10.99 -31.93 -15.49
N SER A 357 10.46 -30.74 -15.17
CA SER A 357 9.46 -30.54 -14.13
C SER A 357 8.18 -31.34 -14.38
N ILE A 358 7.69 -31.38 -15.63
CA ILE A 358 6.52 -32.17 -16.03
C ILE A 358 6.80 -33.67 -15.85
N GLN A 359 7.98 -34.15 -16.25
CA GLN A 359 8.36 -35.56 -16.07
C GLN A 359 8.42 -35.96 -14.58
N ILE A 360 8.91 -35.08 -13.72
CA ILE A 360 8.96 -35.32 -12.26
C ILE A 360 7.54 -35.45 -11.70
N VAL A 361 6.61 -34.57 -12.11
CA VAL A 361 5.21 -34.63 -11.70
C VAL A 361 4.55 -35.93 -12.19
N ASP A 362 4.76 -36.31 -13.45
CA ASP A 362 4.23 -37.54 -14.02
C ASP A 362 4.76 -38.79 -13.31
N ASN A 363 6.06 -38.81 -13.00
CA ASN A 363 6.68 -39.89 -12.23
C ASN A 363 6.13 -39.95 -10.80
N PHE A 364 5.90 -38.80 -10.16
CA PHE A 364 5.30 -38.73 -8.83
C PHE A 364 3.84 -39.23 -8.82
N VAL A 365 3.04 -38.90 -9.83
CA VAL A 365 1.65 -39.40 -9.98
C VAL A 365 1.63 -40.92 -10.18
N ARG A 366 2.63 -41.47 -10.88
CA ARG A 366 2.77 -42.93 -11.09
C ARG A 366 3.16 -43.71 -9.83
N GLN A 367 3.67 -43.05 -8.78
CA GLN A 367 3.99 -43.71 -7.52
C GLN A 367 2.72 -44.04 -6.72
N LYS A 368 2.64 -45.29 -6.21
CA LYS A 368 1.50 -45.74 -5.39
C LYS A 368 1.48 -44.98 -4.05
N ARG A 369 0.50 -44.08 -3.89
CA ARG A 369 0.23 -43.30 -2.66
C ARG A 369 -0.37 -44.12 -1.50
N ARG A 370 0.08 -45.35 -1.27
CA ARG A 370 -0.40 -46.16 -0.13
C ARG A 370 0.65 -46.17 0.97
N ILE A 371 0.31 -45.56 2.10
CA ILE A 371 0.97 -45.82 3.38
C ILE A 371 0.74 -47.30 3.68
N LYS A 372 1.83 -48.08 3.77
CA LYS A 372 1.75 -49.44 4.31
C LYS A 372 1.50 -49.29 5.81
N PHE A 373 0.28 -49.55 6.24
CA PHE A 373 0.01 -49.83 7.64
C PHE A 373 0.60 -51.21 7.92
N ASN A 374 1.70 -51.25 8.66
CA ASN A 374 2.25 -52.47 9.23
C ASN A 374 1.55 -52.79 10.55
#